data_AF-A0A2S1WT68-F1
#
_entry.id   AF-A0A2S1WT68-F1
#
_cell.length_a   1.000
_cell.length_b   1.000
_cell.length_c   1.000
_cell.angle_alpha   90.00
_cell.angle_beta   90.00
_cell.angle_gamma   90.00
#
_symmetry.space_group_name_H-M   'P 1'
#
loop_
_entity.id
_entity.type
_entity.pdbx_description
1 polymer ?
#
loop_
_entity_poly.entity_id
_entity_poly.type
_entity_poly.pdbx_seq_one_letter_code
_entity_poly.pdbx_strand_id
1 'polypeptide(L)'
;NVKETGKILLVNYKDIENLEITEINGARFLHDGGWDASKRYFLVAANQSNKIAVVDAKEGKLTKLIEVGRIPHPGRGANFVHP
;
A
#
# COMPACT_ATOMS: atom_id res chain seq x y z
N ASN A 1 1.96 7.15 -14.51
CA ASN A 1 1.05 7.36 -13.37
C ASN A 1 1.63 6.56 -12.19
N VAL A 2 1.32 6.95 -10.95
CA VAL A 2 1.91 6.39 -9.71
C VAL A 2 1.70 4.87 -9.62
N LYS A 3 0.58 4.39 -10.19
CA LYS A 3 0.25 2.98 -10.36
C LYS A 3 1.27 2.20 -11.20
N GLU A 4 1.63 2.70 -12.38
CA GLU A 4 2.50 1.96 -13.31
C GLU A 4 3.95 1.95 -12.83
N THR A 5 4.37 2.99 -12.12
CA THR A 5 5.71 3.08 -11.52
C THR A 5 5.83 2.28 -10.21
N GLY A 6 4.71 1.84 -9.63
CA GLY A 6 4.69 1.07 -8.39
C GLY A 6 5.10 1.89 -7.17
N LYS A 7 4.85 3.20 -7.20
CA LYS A 7 5.16 4.12 -6.10
C LYS A 7 3.94 4.28 -5.20
N ILE A 8 4.16 4.37 -3.90
CA ILE A 8 3.14 4.73 -2.92
C ILE A 8 3.56 6.08 -2.34
N LEU A 9 2.67 7.06 -2.39
CA LEU A 9 2.95 8.41 -1.89
C LEU A 9 2.22 8.60 -0.56
N LEU A 10 2.97 8.83 0.51
CA LEU A 10 2.43 9.38 1.75
C LEU A 10 2.56 10.90 1.66
N VAL A 11 1.43 11.58 1.55
CA VAL A 11 1.35 13.03 1.36
C VAL A 11 0.95 13.68 2.67
N ASN A 12 1.85 14.49 3.23
CA ASN A 12 1.56 15.30 4.41
C ASN A 12 0.82 16.57 3.98
N TYR A 13 -0.44 16.68 4.39
CA TYR A 13 -1.32 17.79 4.04
C TYR A 13 -1.43 18.86 5.14
N LYS A 14 -0.52 18.85 6.13
CA LYS A 14 -0.50 19.85 7.21
C LYS A 14 -0.24 21.27 6.69
N ASP A 15 0.59 21.39 5.66
CA ASP A 15 0.87 22.62 4.93
C ASP A 15 0.78 22.32 3.44
N ILE A 16 -0.29 22.80 2.80
CA ILE A 16 -0.56 22.54 1.38
C ILE A 16 0.24 23.45 0.44
N GLU A 17 0.83 24.53 0.96
CA GLU A 17 1.72 25.42 0.21
C GLU A 17 3.14 24.83 0.16
N ASN A 18 3.53 24.07 1.20
CA ASN A 18 4.84 23.42 1.32
C ASN A 18 4.70 21.90 1.54
N LEU A 19 4.22 21.20 0.49
CA LEU A 19 3.94 19.76 0.58
C LEU A 19 5.19 18.92 0.90
N GLU A 20 5.10 18.12 1.95
CA GLU A 20 6.04 17.05 2.26
C GLU A 20 5.47 15.72 1.75
N ILE A 21 6.25 15.01 0.93
CA ILE A 21 5.85 13.74 0.32
C ILE A 21 6.92 12.69 0.59
N THR A 22 6.52 11.57 1.17
CA THR A 22 7.37 10.37 1.24
C THR A 22 7.02 9.42 0.11
N GLU A 23 7.97 9.19 -0.79
CA GLU A 23 7.84 8.22 -1.88
C GLU A 23 8.34 6.84 -1.43
N ILE A 24 7.48 5.83 -1.49
CA ILE A 24 7.78 4.46 -1.10
C ILE A 24 7.73 3.56 -2.33
N ASN A 25 8.79 2.78 -2.54
CA ASN A 25 8.83 1.77 -3.60
C ASN A 25 8.01 0.55 -3.19
N GLY A 26 6.93 0.25 -3.91
CA GLY A 26 6.14 -0.98 -3.76
C GLY A 26 6.50 -1.99 -4.86
N ALA A 27 5.51 -2.30 -5.70
CA ALA A 27 5.69 -3.09 -6.92
C ALA A 27 4.81 -2.49 -8.03
N ARG A 28 5.20 -2.68 -9.30
CA ARG A 28 4.47 -2.13 -10.44
C ARG A 28 3.02 -2.64 -10.48
N PHE A 29 2.13 -1.81 -11.03
CA PHE A 29 0.71 -2.09 -11.18
C PHE A 29 -0.06 -2.14 -9.86
N LEU A 30 0.21 -1.15 -8.99
CA LEU A 30 -0.61 -0.92 -7.79
C LEU A 30 -2.07 -0.68 -8.19
N HIS A 31 -3.01 -1.17 -7.41
CA HIS A 31 -4.42 -1.13 -7.76
C HIS A 31 -5.28 -0.70 -6.57
N ASP A 32 -5.72 -1.65 -5.75
CA ASP A 32 -6.62 -1.48 -4.62
C ASP A 32 -5.97 -2.00 -3.33
N GLY A 33 -6.46 -1.53 -2.20
CA GLY A 33 -5.87 -1.84 -0.90
C GLY A 33 -6.69 -1.30 0.26
N GLY A 34 -6.32 -1.73 1.45
CA GLY A 34 -6.98 -1.32 2.68
C GLY A 34 -6.08 -1.38 3.89
N TRP A 35 -6.60 -0.83 4.98
CA TRP A 35 -5.94 -0.82 6.26
C TRP A 35 -6.10 -2.16 6.97
N ASP A 36 -5.05 -2.58 7.67
CA ASP A 36 -5.16 -3.61 8.69
C ASP A 36 -6.13 -3.19 9.82
N ALA A 37 -6.45 -4.12 10.72
CA ALA A 37 -7.34 -3.86 11.84
C ALA A 37 -6.85 -2.72 12.76
N SER A 38 -5.54 -2.56 12.93
CA SER A 38 -4.95 -1.52 13.79
C SER A 38 -4.88 -0.13 13.14
N LYS A 39 -5.17 -0.02 11.84
CA LYS A 39 -5.02 1.21 11.04
C LYS A 39 -3.59 1.75 11.00
N ARG A 40 -2.60 0.88 11.17
CA ARG A 40 -1.18 1.23 11.06
C ARG A 40 -0.58 0.82 9.73
N TYR A 41 -0.96 -0.36 9.24
CA TYR A 41 -0.39 -0.92 8.03
C TYR A 41 -1.38 -0.79 6.88
N PHE A 42 -0.90 -0.25 5.77
CA PHE A 42 -1.63 -0.19 4.52
C PHE A 42 -1.20 -1.36 3.63
N LEU A 43 -2.16 -2.22 3.27
CA LEU A 43 -1.94 -3.37 2.40
C LEU A 43 -2.54 -3.05 1.04
N VAL A 44 -1.70 -3.02 0.00
CA VAL A 44 -2.10 -2.67 -1.37
C VAL A 44 -1.66 -3.72 -2.37
N ALA A 45 -2.57 -4.11 -3.26
CA ALA A 45 -2.33 -5.07 -4.31
C ALA A 45 -1.56 -4.44 -5.48
N ALA A 46 -0.43 -5.05 -5.84
CA ALA A 46 0.24 -4.88 -7.11
C ALA A 46 -0.20 -6.02 -8.03
N ASN A 47 -1.38 -5.87 -8.64
CA ASN A 47 -2.16 -7.00 -9.13
C ASN A 47 -1.50 -7.77 -10.27
N GLN A 48 -1.02 -7.09 -11.31
CA GLN A 48 -0.28 -7.70 -12.42
C GLN A 48 1.14 -8.15 -12.03
N SER A 49 1.56 -7.85 -10.80
CA SER A 49 2.80 -8.35 -10.21
C SER A 49 2.57 -9.50 -9.21
N ASN A 50 1.32 -9.97 -9.02
CA ASN A 50 0.91 -11.01 -8.06
C ASN A 50 1.43 -10.77 -6.63
N LYS A 51 1.45 -9.50 -6.19
CA LYS A 51 2.02 -9.09 -4.91
C LYS A 51 1.06 -8.25 -4.09
N ILE A 52 1.19 -8.33 -2.76
CA ILE A 52 0.68 -7.34 -1.81
C ILE A 52 1.87 -6.58 -1.21
N ALA A 53 1.89 -5.26 -1.35
CA ALA A 53 2.81 -4.39 -0.64
C ALA A 53 2.21 -3.99 0.70
N VAL A 54 2.99 -4.11 1.76
CA VAL A 54 2.64 -3.73 3.13
C VAL A 54 3.47 -2.51 3.51
N VAL A 55 2.80 -1.39 3.79
CA VAL A 55 3.42 -0.13 4.19
C VAL A 55 3.10 0.15 5.65
N ASP A 56 4.11 0.46 6.46
CA ASP A 56 3.90 1.05 7.78
C ASP A 56 3.67 2.55 7.61
N ALA A 57 2.43 3.00 7.81
CA ALA A 57 2.07 4.40 7.63
C ALA A 57 2.58 5.30 8.76
N LYS A 58 2.93 4.74 9.92
CA LYS A 58 3.54 5.50 11.01
C LYS A 58 4.99 5.82 10.72
N GLU A 59 5.74 4.83 10.23
CA GLU A 59 7.18 4.97 9.95
C GLU A 59 7.46 5.46 8.53
N GLY A 60 6.45 5.49 7.67
CA GLY A 60 6.56 5.91 6.28
C GLY A 60 7.40 4.97 5.41
N LYS A 61 7.34 3.66 5.66
CA LYS A 61 8.25 2.68 5.04
C LYS A 61 7.55 1.44 4.53
N LEU A 62 8.09 0.88 3.44
CA LEU A 62 7.71 -0.47 3.00
C LEU A 62 8.18 -1.49 4.06
N THR A 63 7.26 -2.29 4.55
CA THR A 63 7.55 -3.38 5.49
C THR A 63 7.82 -4.68 4.75
N LYS A 64 6.98 -5.02 3.75
CA LYS A 64 7.09 -6.29 3.04
C LYS A 64 6.43 -6.25 1.66
N LEU A 65 6.94 -7.06 0.74
CA LEU A 65 6.24 -7.50 -0.47
C LEU A 65 5.90 -8.98 -0.31
N ILE A 66 4.62 -9.30 -0.32
CA ILE A 66 4.10 -10.66 -0.13
C ILE A 66 3.67 -11.19 -1.50
N GLU A 67 4.30 -12.27 -1.95
CA GLU A 67 3.86 -13.02 -3.13
C GLU A 67 2.51 -13.71 -2.82
N VAL A 68 1.56 -13.61 -3.74
CA VAL A 68 0.22 -14.20 -3.61
C VAL A 68 -0.18 -14.87 -4.92
N GLY A 69 -1.41 -15.38 -4.97
CA GLY A 69 -2.00 -15.93 -6.20
C GLY A 69 -2.14 -14.89 -7.31
N ARG A 70 -2.72 -15.34 -8.44
CA ARG A 70 -2.82 -14.53 -9.66
C ARG A 70 -3.79 -13.36 -9.50
N ILE A 71 -3.35 -12.15 -9.90
CA ILE A 71 -4.15 -10.92 -10.00
C ILE A 71 -5.00 -10.68 -8.72
N PRO A 72 -4.36 -10.43 -7.56
CA PRO A 72 -5.09 -10.11 -6.34
C PRO A 72 -5.93 -8.84 -6.52
N HIS A 73 -7.17 -8.87 -6.03
CA HIS A 73 -8.14 -7.78 -6.11
C HIS A 73 -8.94 -7.71 -4.79
N PRO A 74 -8.33 -7.27 -3.68
CA PRO A 74 -8.94 -7.35 -2.35
C PRO A 74 -10.07 -6.33 -2.12
N GLY A 75 -10.27 -5.33 -2.97
CA GLY A 75 -10.97 -4.11 -2.63
C GLY A 75 -10.26 -3.41 -1.46
N ARG A 76 -10.95 -3.28 -0.33
CA ARG A 76 -10.34 -2.84 0.94
C ARG A 76 -9.87 -4.00 1.83
N GLY A 77 -10.02 -5.24 1.38
CA GLY A 77 -9.74 -6.45 2.15
C GLY A 77 -10.78 -6.75 3.23
N ALA A 78 -10.51 -7.79 4.01
CA ALA A 78 -11.31 -8.21 5.17
C ALA A 78 -10.37 -8.52 6.33
N ASN A 79 -10.61 -7.88 7.47
CA ASN A 79 -9.85 -8.10 8.70
C ASN A 79 -10.68 -8.93 9.68
N PHE A 80 -10.13 -10.01 10.19
CA PHE A 80 -10.73 -10.83 11.24
C PHE A 80 -9.64 -11.60 11.99
N VAL A 81 -9.91 -11.97 13.23
CA VAL A 81 -9.03 -12.89 13.98
C VAL A 81 -9.40 -14.31 13.56
N HIS A 82 -8.44 -15.04 12.99
CA HIS A 82 -8.64 -16.45 12.69
C HIS A 82 -8.64 -17.25 14.00
N PRO A 83 -9.54 -18.25 14.18
CA PRO A 83 -9.56 -19.11 15.36
C PRO A 83 -8.29 -19.96 15.51
#